data_AF-A0A7C2UFU6-F1
#
_entry.id   AF-A0A7C2UFU6-F1
#
_cell.length_a   1.000
_cell.length_b   1.000
_cell.length_c   1.000
_cell.angle_alpha   90.00
_cell.angle_beta   90.00
_cell.angle_gamma   90.00
#
_symmetry.space_group_name_H-M   'P 1'
#
loop_
_entity.id
_entity.type
_entity.pdbx_description
1 polymer ?
#
loop_
_entity_poly.entity_id
_entity_poly.type
_entity_poly.pdbx_seq_one_letter_code
_entity_poly.pdbx_strand_id
1 'polypeptide(L)'
;MREAAPDDAAWVAVETPLGPAELAVFCRDVERLYRINPYLEFRAWHAEPDGATATFRNLSNGRDCALRLTIEDASASGFTVRYDRGIKRATRFAIDPLPEGRSRLTITDDYTGAGTDADLGEVDRSLRAWGVALKAYLQREARWGRYPLWRWYMRRVWVPMKPAARRITFIILVIALAEVALFALVMAIYWAEHLR
;
A
#
# COMPACT_ATOMS: atom_id res chain seq x y z
N MET A 1 -0.92 -19.19 19.87
CA MET A 1 -2.12 -19.92 19.46
C MET A 1 -2.63 -19.21 18.20
N ARG A 2 -2.49 -19.83 17.01
CA ARG A 2 -3.00 -19.25 15.76
C ARG A 2 -4.52 -19.38 15.79
N GLU A 3 -5.24 -18.27 15.79
CA GLU A 3 -6.66 -18.29 15.47
C GLU A 3 -6.76 -18.78 14.02
N ALA A 4 -7.51 -19.86 13.79
CA ALA A 4 -7.78 -20.33 12.44
C ALA A 4 -8.42 -19.19 11.66
N ALA A 5 -7.97 -18.95 10.43
CA ALA A 5 -8.66 -18.01 9.56
C ALA A 5 -10.11 -18.47 9.46
N PRO A 6 -11.11 -17.60 9.71
CA PRO A 6 -12.50 -17.99 9.54
C PRO A 6 -12.72 -18.48 8.10
N ASP A 7 -13.68 -19.40 7.89
CA ASP A 7 -13.91 -20.04 6.58
C ASP A 7 -14.07 -19.03 5.42
N ASP A 8 -14.55 -17.81 5.73
CA ASP A 8 -14.70 -16.70 4.79
C ASP A 8 -13.62 -15.61 4.99
N ALA A 9 -12.35 -15.99 4.86
CA ALA A 9 -11.21 -15.06 4.96
C ALA A 9 -10.31 -15.08 3.74
N ALA A 10 -9.91 -13.89 3.28
CA ALA A 10 -8.83 -13.74 2.30
C ALA A 10 -7.60 -13.19 3.00
N TRP A 11 -6.41 -13.71 2.69
CA TRP A 11 -5.17 -13.24 3.33
C TRP A 11 -4.01 -13.10 2.36
N VAL A 12 -3.05 -12.24 2.74
CA VAL A 12 -1.76 -12.10 2.06
C VAL A 12 -0.66 -11.88 3.09
N ALA A 13 0.50 -12.50 2.87
CA ALA A 13 1.69 -12.30 3.70
C ALA A 13 2.78 -11.57 2.90
N VAL A 14 3.37 -10.54 3.51
CA VAL A 14 4.41 -9.71 2.93
C VAL A 14 5.63 -9.75 3.82
N GLU A 15 6.68 -10.43 3.36
CA GLU A 15 7.99 -10.37 4.00
C GLU A 15 8.68 -9.05 3.67
N THR A 16 9.23 -8.40 4.69
CA THR A 16 9.85 -7.09 4.60
C THR A 16 11.23 -7.07 5.25
N PRO A 17 12.18 -6.30 4.68
CA PRO A 17 13.47 -6.06 5.32
C PRO A 17 13.39 -5.19 6.59
N LEU A 18 12.23 -4.56 6.88
CA LEU A 18 12.05 -3.78 8.10
C LEU A 18 11.94 -4.69 9.32
N GLY A 19 12.46 -4.22 10.46
CA GLY A 19 12.23 -4.88 11.74
C GLY A 19 10.81 -4.68 12.28
N PRO A 20 10.36 -5.51 13.24
CA PRO A 20 8.98 -5.45 13.77
C PRO A 20 8.59 -4.05 14.29
N ALA A 21 9.49 -3.37 15.02
CA ALA A 21 9.22 -2.04 15.55
C ALA A 21 9.11 -0.98 14.44
N GLU A 22 9.98 -1.04 13.43
CA GLU A 22 9.94 -0.12 12.28
C GLU A 22 8.67 -0.35 11.44
N LEU A 23 8.30 -1.62 11.23
CA LEU A 23 7.07 -2.00 10.54
C LEU A 23 5.84 -1.54 11.33
N ALA A 24 5.83 -1.69 12.66
CA ALA A 24 4.74 -1.21 13.50
C ALA A 24 4.58 0.31 13.40
N VAL A 25 5.69 1.07 13.41
CA VAL A 25 5.65 2.53 13.19
C VAL A 25 5.12 2.88 11.80
N PHE A 26 5.53 2.16 10.77
CA PHE A 26 4.99 2.33 9.42
C PHE A 26 3.47 2.08 9.37
N CYS A 27 3.01 1.03 10.05
CA CYS A 27 1.61 0.63 10.07
C CYS A 27 0.67 1.58 10.84
N ARG A 28 1.19 2.45 11.70
CA ARG A 28 0.39 3.49 12.39
C ARG A 28 -0.22 4.51 11.42
N ASP A 29 0.40 4.70 10.26
CA ASP A 29 -0.15 5.54 9.19
C ASP A 29 -1.09 4.70 8.32
N VAL A 30 -2.30 4.48 8.84
CA VAL A 30 -3.32 3.65 8.19
C VAL A 30 -3.73 4.25 6.84
N GLU A 31 -3.81 5.57 6.72
CA GLU A 31 -4.09 6.23 5.45
C GLU A 31 -3.06 5.82 4.38
N ARG A 32 -1.76 5.89 4.71
CA ARG A 32 -0.69 5.47 3.82
C ARG A 32 -0.80 4.01 3.43
N LEU A 33 -1.11 3.10 4.37
CA LEU A 33 -1.29 1.68 4.09
C LEU A 33 -2.35 1.46 3.00
N TYR A 34 -3.52 2.09 3.14
CA TYR A 34 -4.61 1.93 2.19
C TYR A 34 -4.33 2.63 0.86
N ARG A 35 -3.70 3.81 0.86
CA ARG A 35 -3.35 4.52 -0.39
C ARG A 35 -2.33 3.78 -1.25
N ILE A 36 -1.53 2.90 -0.65
CA ILE A 36 -0.63 2.02 -1.42
C ILE A 36 -1.41 1.03 -2.29
N ASN A 37 -2.64 0.64 -1.90
CA ASN A 37 -3.48 -0.26 -2.68
C ASN A 37 -3.72 0.32 -4.10
N PRO A 38 -3.29 -0.38 -5.16
CA PRO A 38 -3.41 0.13 -6.53
C PRO A 38 -4.83 0.15 -7.06
N TYR A 39 -5.79 -0.48 -6.38
CA TYR A 39 -7.20 -0.50 -6.77
C TYR A 39 -8.05 0.51 -6.01
N LEU A 40 -7.52 1.19 -4.99
CA LEU A 40 -8.28 2.20 -4.25
C LEU A 40 -7.93 3.61 -4.76
N GLU A 41 -8.93 4.28 -5.33
CA GLU A 41 -8.83 5.68 -5.72
C GLU A 41 -9.57 6.55 -4.68
N PHE A 42 -8.81 7.07 -3.73
CA PHE A 42 -9.34 7.93 -2.66
C PHE A 42 -9.80 9.29 -3.20
N ARG A 43 -11.04 9.65 -2.88
CA ARG A 43 -11.61 10.98 -3.07
C ARG A 43 -11.41 11.84 -1.82
N ALA A 44 -11.65 11.27 -0.65
CA ALA A 44 -11.39 11.92 0.63
C ALA A 44 -10.95 10.93 1.71
N TRP A 45 -10.15 11.42 2.63
CA TRP A 45 -9.76 10.74 3.87
C TRP A 45 -9.77 11.77 4.99
N HIS A 46 -10.46 11.46 6.08
CA HIS A 46 -10.54 12.30 7.26
C HIS A 46 -10.17 11.45 8.47
N ALA A 47 -9.05 11.77 9.11
CA ALA A 47 -8.64 11.11 10.34
C ALA A 47 -9.59 11.46 11.49
N GLU A 48 -9.94 10.46 12.28
CA GLU A 48 -10.78 10.55 13.48
C GLU A 48 -10.01 10.00 14.68
N PRO A 49 -10.40 10.31 15.93
CA PRO A 49 -9.68 9.85 17.12
C PRO A 49 -9.51 8.33 17.20
N ASP A 50 -10.50 7.57 16.71
CA ASP A 50 -10.56 6.11 16.74
C ASP A 50 -10.42 5.47 15.36
N GLY A 51 -10.05 6.24 14.32
CA GLY A 51 -9.92 5.72 12.97
C GLY A 51 -10.01 6.78 11.89
N ALA A 52 -10.92 6.61 10.94
CA ALA A 52 -11.09 7.55 9.83
C ALA A 52 -12.43 7.39 9.12
N THR A 53 -12.91 8.47 8.49
CA THR A 53 -13.92 8.38 7.44
C THR A 53 -13.25 8.51 6.08
N ALA A 54 -13.59 7.61 5.16
CA ALA A 54 -12.98 7.56 3.83
C ALA A 54 -14.03 7.45 2.73
N THR A 55 -13.78 8.14 1.62
CA THR A 55 -14.52 7.96 0.37
C THR A 55 -13.55 7.60 -0.75
N PHE A 56 -13.82 6.53 -1.47
CA PHE A 56 -12.94 6.02 -2.51
C PHE A 56 -13.71 5.22 -3.55
N ARG A 57 -13.15 5.12 -4.76
CA ARG A 57 -13.59 4.17 -5.77
C ARG A 57 -12.73 2.92 -5.66
N ASN A 58 -13.35 1.75 -5.49
CA ASN A 58 -12.66 0.49 -5.61
C ASN A 58 -12.70 0.03 -7.07
N LEU A 59 -11.55 0.05 -7.73
CA LEU A 59 -11.38 -0.32 -9.13
C LEU A 59 -11.44 -1.85 -9.34
N SER A 60 -11.34 -2.67 -8.28
CA SER A 60 -11.42 -4.13 -8.40
C SER A 60 -12.85 -4.63 -8.66
N ASN A 61 -13.84 -3.88 -8.16
CA ASN A 61 -15.27 -4.16 -8.33
C ASN A 61 -16.07 -3.00 -8.95
N GLY A 62 -15.42 -1.87 -9.24
CA GLY A 62 -16.02 -0.70 -9.89
C GLY A 62 -16.92 0.15 -8.99
N ARG A 63 -17.01 -0.13 -7.68
CA ARG A 63 -17.92 0.54 -6.76
C ARG A 63 -17.32 1.80 -6.15
N ASP A 64 -18.18 2.77 -5.89
CA ASP A 64 -17.86 3.90 -5.04
C ASP A 64 -18.26 3.56 -3.59
N CYS A 65 -17.31 3.70 -2.68
CA CYS A 65 -17.47 3.40 -1.27
C CYS A 65 -17.34 4.70 -0.47
N ALA A 66 -18.22 4.85 0.52
CA ALA A 66 -18.11 5.84 1.59
C ALA A 66 -18.33 5.07 2.88
N LEU A 67 -17.34 5.04 3.76
CA LEU A 67 -17.39 4.22 4.98
C LEU A 67 -16.58 4.83 6.12
N ARG A 68 -16.91 4.41 7.33
CA ARG A 68 -16.14 4.71 8.54
C ARG A 68 -15.30 3.49 8.90
N LEU A 69 -14.05 3.78 9.21
CA LEU A 69 -13.01 2.86 9.65
C LEU A 69 -12.79 3.08 11.15
N THR A 70 -12.82 2.02 11.93
CA THR A 70 -12.42 2.04 13.34
C THR A 70 -11.18 1.19 13.51
N ILE A 71 -10.15 1.74 14.16
CA ILE A 71 -8.88 1.06 14.44
C ILE A 71 -8.94 0.50 15.86
N GLU A 72 -8.81 -0.81 15.98
CA GLU A 72 -8.85 -1.55 17.23
C GLU A 72 -7.53 -2.28 17.48
N ASP A 73 -7.28 -2.62 18.75
CA ASP A 73 -6.17 -3.48 19.19
C ASP A 73 -4.79 -3.08 18.67
N ALA A 74 -4.55 -1.77 18.53
CA ALA A 74 -3.29 -1.26 18.01
C ALA A 74 -2.13 -1.55 18.97
N SER A 75 -1.27 -2.48 18.56
CA SER A 75 -0.14 -2.99 19.32
C SER A 75 1.13 -3.03 18.48
N ALA A 76 2.26 -3.43 19.10
CA ALA A 76 3.51 -3.64 18.38
C ALA A 76 3.45 -4.85 17.42
N SER A 77 2.52 -5.77 17.65
CA SER A 77 2.36 -7.01 16.89
C SER A 77 1.25 -6.94 15.84
N GLY A 78 0.50 -5.84 15.76
CA GLY A 78 -0.63 -5.76 14.84
C GLY A 78 -1.74 -4.82 15.29
N PHE A 79 -2.78 -4.75 14.49
CA PHE A 79 -3.99 -3.98 14.73
C PHE A 79 -5.12 -4.48 13.82
N THR A 80 -6.36 -4.11 14.14
CA THR A 80 -7.53 -4.45 13.34
C THR A 80 -8.20 -3.17 12.85
N VAL A 81 -8.65 -3.16 11.60
CA VAL A 81 -9.49 -2.10 11.05
C VAL A 81 -10.89 -2.67 10.82
N ARG A 82 -11.88 -2.18 11.53
CA ARG A 82 -13.30 -2.52 11.31
C ARG A 82 -13.95 -1.54 10.35
N TYR A 83 -14.88 -2.05 9.56
CA TYR A 83 -15.69 -1.25 8.64
C TYR A 83 -17.12 -1.17 9.16
N ASP A 84 -17.71 0.02 9.12
CA ASP A 84 -19.10 0.24 9.54
C ASP A 84 -20.13 -0.42 8.60
N ARG A 85 -19.75 -0.63 7.33
CA ARG A 85 -20.63 -1.14 6.27
C ARG A 85 -19.89 -1.96 5.23
N GLY A 86 -20.65 -2.69 4.42
CA GLY A 86 -20.16 -3.59 3.37
C GLY A 86 -20.00 -5.02 3.85
N ILE A 87 -19.75 -5.94 2.92
CA ILE A 87 -19.54 -7.37 3.24
C ILE A 87 -18.21 -7.60 3.98
N LYS A 88 -17.23 -6.72 3.79
CA LYS A 88 -15.93 -6.77 4.44
C LYS A 88 -16.06 -6.17 5.83
N ARG A 89 -15.97 -6.99 6.88
CA ARG A 89 -16.22 -6.58 8.27
C ARG A 89 -14.98 -6.04 8.97
N ALA A 90 -13.84 -6.67 8.71
CA ALA A 90 -12.57 -6.23 9.27
C ALA A 90 -11.39 -6.56 8.36
N THR A 91 -10.30 -5.82 8.54
CA THR A 91 -8.97 -6.19 8.05
C THR A 91 -8.03 -6.26 9.23
N ARG A 92 -7.47 -7.44 9.48
CA ARG A 92 -6.49 -7.69 10.54
C ARG A 92 -5.09 -7.60 9.97
N PHE A 93 -4.22 -6.86 10.65
CA PHE A 93 -2.82 -6.75 10.32
C PHE A 93 -2.02 -7.38 11.45
N ALA A 94 -1.25 -8.42 11.14
CA ALA A 94 -0.35 -9.08 12.08
C ALA A 94 1.10 -8.89 11.65
N ILE A 95 1.96 -8.58 12.62
CA ILE A 95 3.39 -8.38 12.44
C ILE A 95 4.12 -9.50 13.16
N ASP A 96 4.71 -10.39 12.37
CA ASP A 96 5.51 -11.50 12.88
C ASP A 96 7.01 -11.19 12.73
N PRO A 97 7.83 -11.38 13.78
CA PRO A 97 9.28 -11.29 13.64
C PRO A 97 9.82 -12.42 12.77
N LEU A 98 10.84 -12.11 11.97
CA LEU A 98 11.62 -13.07 11.18
C LEU A 98 13.10 -13.00 11.59
N PRO A 99 13.91 -14.03 11.25
CA PRO A 99 15.35 -14.01 11.48
C PRO A 99 16.04 -12.77 10.87
N GLU A 100 17.21 -12.42 11.39
CA GLU A 100 18.07 -11.31 10.91
C GLU A 100 17.41 -9.93 11.05
N GLY A 101 16.53 -9.74 12.04
CA GLY A 101 15.88 -8.46 12.30
C GLY A 101 14.84 -8.07 11.25
N ARG A 102 14.36 -9.04 10.45
CA ARG A 102 13.29 -8.85 9.46
C ARG A 102 11.91 -9.07 10.09
N SER A 103 10.86 -8.80 9.33
CA SER A 103 9.50 -9.08 9.76
C SER A 103 8.59 -9.47 8.60
N ARG A 104 7.42 -10.01 8.95
CA ARG A 104 6.34 -10.36 8.02
C ARG A 104 5.08 -9.61 8.44
N LEU A 105 4.46 -8.93 7.48
CA LEU A 105 3.13 -8.36 7.61
C LEU A 105 2.12 -9.34 7.01
N THR A 106 1.23 -9.88 7.82
CA THR A 106 0.08 -10.67 7.36
C THR A 106 -1.16 -9.79 7.40
N ILE A 107 -1.87 -9.71 6.28
CA ILE A 107 -3.12 -8.94 6.14
C ILE A 107 -4.21 -9.95 5.88
N THR A 108 -5.24 -9.93 6.71
CA THR A 108 -6.39 -10.84 6.60
C THR A 108 -7.67 -10.02 6.54
N ASP A 109 -8.40 -10.15 5.44
CA ASP A 109 -9.73 -9.60 5.27
C ASP A 109 -10.77 -10.61 5.76
N ASP A 110 -11.65 -10.16 6.65
CA ASP A 110 -12.69 -10.93 7.31
C ASP A 110 -14.05 -10.61 6.65
N TYR A 111 -14.66 -11.64 6.06
CA TYR A 111 -15.97 -11.58 5.41
C TYR A 111 -17.02 -12.41 6.17
N THR A 112 -16.75 -12.78 7.43
CA THR A 112 -17.70 -13.57 8.23
C THR A 112 -19.09 -12.94 8.28
N GLY A 113 -20.12 -13.77 8.05
CA GLY A 113 -21.52 -13.34 8.04
C GLY A 113 -21.96 -12.66 6.73
N ALA A 114 -21.13 -12.66 5.69
CA ALA A 114 -21.62 -12.49 4.32
C ALA A 114 -22.47 -13.74 3.99
N GLY A 115 -23.80 -13.58 3.88
CA GLY A 115 -24.70 -14.70 3.58
C GLY A 115 -24.35 -15.40 2.26
N THR A 116 -24.92 -16.58 2.01
CA THR A 116 -24.73 -17.32 0.75
C THR A 116 -25.19 -16.54 -0.51
N ASP A 117 -26.08 -15.56 -0.34
CA ASP A 117 -26.51 -14.61 -1.38
C ASP A 117 -25.70 -13.30 -1.39
N ALA A 118 -24.56 -13.25 -0.69
CA ALA A 118 -23.67 -12.10 -0.76
C ALA A 118 -23.30 -11.84 -2.21
N ASP A 119 -23.51 -10.60 -2.64
CA ASP A 119 -23.16 -10.16 -4.00
C ASP A 119 -21.66 -10.40 -4.21
N LEU A 120 -21.32 -11.49 -4.90
CA LEU A 120 -19.94 -11.85 -5.25
C LEU A 120 -19.23 -10.73 -6.03
N GLY A 121 -19.98 -9.79 -6.58
CA GLY A 121 -19.49 -8.56 -7.18
C GLY A 121 -18.94 -7.55 -6.17
N GLU A 122 -19.33 -7.60 -4.90
CA GLU A 122 -18.80 -6.71 -3.85
C GLU A 122 -17.44 -7.17 -3.32
N VAL A 123 -17.11 -8.47 -3.44
CA VAL A 123 -15.87 -9.06 -2.94
C VAL A 123 -14.66 -8.33 -3.50
N ASP A 124 -13.83 -7.80 -2.60
CA ASP A 124 -12.64 -7.08 -2.99
C ASP A 124 -11.54 -8.04 -3.42
N ARG A 125 -11.21 -8.01 -4.72
CA ARG A 125 -10.14 -8.84 -5.31
C ARG A 125 -8.78 -8.15 -5.28
N SER A 126 -8.67 -7.00 -4.61
CA SER A 126 -7.45 -6.18 -4.60
C SER A 126 -6.35 -6.70 -3.65
N LEU A 127 -6.68 -7.55 -2.67
CA LEU A 127 -5.79 -7.92 -1.57
C LEU A 127 -4.41 -8.44 -2.04
N ARG A 128 -4.38 -9.32 -3.03
CA ARG A 128 -3.13 -9.84 -3.60
C ARG A 128 -2.27 -8.74 -4.22
N ALA A 129 -2.89 -7.85 -5.01
CA ALA A 129 -2.18 -6.76 -5.67
C ALA A 129 -1.72 -5.69 -4.67
N TRP A 130 -2.51 -5.46 -3.62
CA TRP A 130 -2.14 -4.60 -2.51
C TRP A 130 -0.92 -5.16 -1.77
N GLY A 131 -0.88 -6.46 -1.48
CA GLY A 131 0.30 -7.12 -0.89
C GLY A 131 1.57 -6.97 -1.75
N VAL A 132 1.47 -7.13 -3.07
CA VAL A 132 2.60 -6.88 -3.99
C VAL A 132 3.06 -5.42 -3.94
N ALA A 133 2.11 -4.47 -3.97
CA ALA A 133 2.41 -3.05 -3.90
C ALA A 133 3.06 -2.66 -2.56
N LEU A 134 2.57 -3.20 -1.45
CA LEU A 134 3.14 -3.03 -0.11
C LEU A 134 4.55 -3.59 -0.04
N LYS A 135 4.80 -4.79 -0.57
CA LYS A 135 6.14 -5.38 -0.61
C LYS A 135 7.13 -4.45 -1.32
N ALA A 136 6.78 -4.00 -2.52
CA ALA A 136 7.62 -3.10 -3.30
C ALA A 136 7.85 -1.75 -2.59
N TYR A 137 6.81 -1.23 -1.93
CA TYR A 137 6.90 -0.01 -1.16
C TYR A 137 7.84 -0.14 0.05
N LEU A 138 7.66 -1.19 0.86
CA LEU A 138 8.44 -1.46 2.06
C LEU A 138 9.92 -1.70 1.75
N GLN A 139 10.22 -2.42 0.66
CA GLN A 139 11.60 -2.58 0.18
C GLN A 139 12.25 -1.24 -0.17
N ARG A 140 11.48 -0.34 -0.80
CA ARG A 140 11.98 1.00 -1.15
C ARG A 140 12.14 1.87 0.08
N GLU A 141 11.23 1.78 1.05
CA GLU A 141 11.31 2.48 2.32
C GLU A 141 12.53 2.00 3.14
N ALA A 142 12.83 0.70 3.17
CA ALA A 142 14.02 0.20 3.86
C ALA A 142 15.32 0.73 3.23
N ARG A 143 15.35 0.87 1.90
CA ARG A 143 16.53 1.36 1.17
C ARG A 143 16.71 2.88 1.27
N TRP A 144 15.63 3.65 1.16
CA TRP A 144 15.70 5.11 0.98
C TRP A 144 14.97 5.92 2.05
N GLY A 145 14.22 5.26 2.93
CA GLY A 145 13.40 5.91 3.98
C GLY A 145 14.22 6.66 5.02
N ARG A 146 15.54 6.44 5.10
CA ARG A 146 16.42 7.26 5.95
C ARG A 146 16.50 8.71 5.46
N TYR A 147 16.44 8.93 4.14
CA TYR A 147 16.56 10.26 3.55
C TYR A 147 15.28 11.08 3.74
N PRO A 148 15.35 12.29 4.33
CA PRO A 148 14.17 13.09 4.64
C PRO A 148 13.46 13.59 3.38
N LEU A 149 14.21 14.00 2.34
CA LEU A 149 13.64 14.42 1.06
C LEU A 149 12.89 13.29 0.36
N TRP A 150 13.42 12.07 0.43
CA TRP A 150 12.76 10.89 -0.10
C TRP A 150 11.44 10.61 0.62
N ARG A 151 11.46 10.64 1.96
CA ARG A 151 10.24 10.50 2.78
C ARG A 151 9.21 11.56 2.44
N TRP A 152 9.63 12.81 2.32
CA TRP A 152 8.75 13.92 1.95
C TRP A 152 8.11 13.69 0.56
N TYR A 153 8.91 13.36 -0.46
CA TYR A 153 8.43 13.07 -1.80
C TYR A 153 7.43 11.91 -1.81
N MET A 154 7.80 10.79 -1.18
CA MET A 154 6.94 9.61 -1.15
C MET A 154 5.62 9.88 -0.44
N ARG A 155 5.63 10.61 0.69
CA ARG A 155 4.41 10.88 1.47
C ARG A 155 3.54 11.97 0.86
N ARG A 156 4.14 13.05 0.34
CA ARG A 156 3.38 14.24 -0.09
C ARG A 156 2.99 14.20 -1.57
N VAL A 157 3.80 13.55 -2.40
CA VAL A 157 3.61 13.54 -3.85
C VAL A 157 3.19 12.15 -4.32
N TRP A 158 3.96 11.10 -4.04
CA TRP A 158 3.72 9.79 -4.64
C TRP A 158 2.50 9.04 -4.08
N VAL A 159 2.35 8.95 -2.75
CA VAL A 159 1.26 8.20 -2.10
C VAL A 159 -0.12 8.83 -2.34
N PRO A 160 -0.31 10.16 -2.33
CA PRO A 160 -1.61 10.78 -2.61
C PRO A 160 -2.05 10.68 -4.08
N MET A 161 -1.14 10.38 -5.00
CA MET A 161 -1.47 10.26 -6.42
C MET A 161 -2.42 9.09 -6.69
N LYS A 162 -3.40 9.36 -7.56
CA LYS A 162 -4.27 8.34 -8.15
C LYS A 162 -3.43 7.19 -8.73
N PRO A 163 -3.89 5.94 -8.68
CA PRO A 163 -3.16 4.81 -9.28
C PRO A 163 -2.79 5.05 -10.75
N ALA A 164 -3.69 5.64 -11.54
CA ALA A 164 -3.41 6.00 -12.93
C ALA A 164 -2.29 7.06 -13.06
N ALA A 165 -2.33 8.09 -12.22
CA ALA A 165 -1.29 9.13 -12.21
C ALA A 165 0.09 8.55 -11.88
N ARG A 166 0.19 7.61 -10.91
CA ARG A 166 1.46 6.91 -10.60
C ARG A 166 2.04 6.19 -11.82
N ARG A 167 1.20 5.54 -12.63
CA ARG A 167 1.63 4.86 -13.87
C ARG A 167 2.12 5.86 -14.92
N ILE A 168 1.37 6.94 -15.13
CA ILE A 168 1.74 8.00 -16.09
C ILE A 168 3.06 8.66 -15.69
N THR A 169 3.21 9.04 -14.42
CA THR A 169 4.46 9.63 -13.91
C THR A 169 5.66 8.71 -14.13
N PHE A 170 5.49 7.39 -13.93
CA PHE A 170 6.57 6.44 -14.20
C PHE A 170 6.96 6.43 -15.69
N ILE A 171 5.98 6.43 -16.60
CA ILE A 171 6.24 6.46 -18.05
C ILE A 171 6.99 7.75 -18.42
N ILE A 172 6.54 8.90 -17.92
CA ILE A 172 7.20 10.21 -18.15
C ILE A 172 8.64 10.17 -17.65
N LEU A 173 8.89 9.62 -16.46
CA LEU A 173 10.25 9.50 -15.91
C LEU A 173 11.16 8.62 -16.77
N VAL A 174 10.63 7.51 -17.31
CA VAL A 174 11.40 6.62 -18.19
C VAL A 174 11.74 7.33 -19.51
N ILE A 175 10.79 8.07 -20.09
CA ILE A 175 11.01 8.85 -21.31
C ILE A 175 12.08 9.93 -21.05
N ALA A 176 11.93 10.71 -19.97
CA ALA A 176 12.89 11.76 -19.61
C ALA A 176 14.30 11.19 -19.38
N LEU A 177 14.43 10.01 -18.75
CA LEU A 177 15.72 9.36 -18.58
C LEU A 177 16.35 8.96 -19.92
N ALA A 178 15.53 8.43 -20.85
CA ALA A 178 15.99 8.10 -22.19
C ALA A 178 16.44 9.34 -22.97
N GLU A 179 15.72 10.46 -22.85
CA GLU A 179 16.10 11.75 -23.42
C GLU A 179 17.45 12.23 -22.88
N VAL A 180 17.63 12.23 -21.55
CA VAL A 180 18.91 12.62 -20.92
C VAL A 180 20.05 11.71 -21.37
N ALA A 181 19.82 10.41 -21.51
CA ALA A 181 20.83 9.47 -22.00
C ALA A 181 21.22 9.75 -23.47
N LEU A 182 20.25 10.10 -24.32
CA LEU A 182 20.49 10.47 -25.72
C LEU A 182 21.30 11.78 -25.81
N PHE A 183 20.94 12.79 -25.03
CA PHE A 183 21.71 14.04 -24.96
C PHE A 183 23.15 13.80 -24.48
N ALA A 184 23.32 12.96 -23.44
CA ALA A 184 24.65 12.59 -22.96
C ALA A 184 25.47 11.85 -24.04
N LEU A 185 24.84 10.98 -24.84
CA LEU A 185 25.49 10.29 -25.95
C LEU A 185 25.95 11.27 -27.03
N VAL A 186 25.10 12.21 -27.45
CA VAL A 186 25.45 13.23 -28.44
C VAL A 186 26.61 14.10 -27.94
N MET A 187 26.59 14.51 -26.67
CA MET A 187 27.69 15.25 -26.05
C MET A 187 28.97 14.44 -25.96
N ALA A 188 28.89 13.14 -25.66
CA ALA A 188 30.05 12.25 -25.62
C ALA A 188 30.68 12.09 -27.01
N ILE A 189 29.87 11.97 -28.08
CA ILE A 189 30.35 11.90 -29.46
C ILE A 189 31.05 13.21 -29.85
N TYR A 190 30.39 14.36 -29.59
CA TYR A 190 30.96 15.68 -29.87
C TYR A 190 32.31 15.89 -29.18
N TRP A 191 32.41 15.51 -27.90
CA TRP A 191 33.65 15.63 -27.14
C TRP A 191 34.75 14.69 -27.67
N ALA A 192 34.39 13.47 -28.07
CA ALA A 192 35.33 12.50 -28.64
C ALA A 192 35.85 12.93 -30.02
N GLU A 193 35.03 13.59 -30.83
CA GLU A 193 35.43 14.16 -32.11
C GLU A 193 36.36 15.37 -31.93
N HIS A 194 36.06 16.24 -30.96
CA HIS A 194 36.87 17.44 -30.71
C HIS A 194 38.23 17.15 -30.04
N LEU A 195 38.36 16.01 -29.35
CA LEU A 195 39.63 15.55 -28.76
C LEU A 195 40.52 14.78 -29.75
N ARG A 196 40.04 14.47 -30.96
CA ARG A 196 40.83 13.89 -32.06
C ARG A 196 41.42 14.99 -32.93
#